data_AF-S7NUI1-F1
#
_entry.id   AF-S7NUI1-F1
#
_cell.length_a   1.000
_cell.length_b   1.000
_cell.length_c   1.000
_cell.angle_alpha   90.00
_cell.angle_beta   90.00
_cell.angle_gamma   90.00
#
_symmetry.space_group_name_H-M   'P 1'
#
loop_
_entity.id
_entity.type
_entity.pdbx_description
1 polymer ?
#
loop_
_entity_poly.entity_id
_entity_poly.type
_entity_poly.pdbx_seq_one_letter_code
_entity_poly.pdbx_strand_id
1 'polypeptide(L)' 'MAEGRFYLSVLALSSLGSMCVLFTVYWMWSWHGGFAWDGSILTFNCHPVLMVAGLVVVYSAGE' A
#
# COMPACT_ATOMS: atom_id res chain seq x y z
N MET A 1 20.63 23.74 -2.89
CA MET A 1 21.11 22.41 -2.40
C MET A 1 20.22 21.79 -1.33
N ALA A 2 19.19 22.49 -0.83
CA ALA A 2 18.20 21.91 0.06
C ALA A 2 17.06 21.26 -0.73
N GLU A 3 16.75 21.78 -1.92
CA GLU A 3 15.59 21.33 -2.71
C GLU A 3 15.78 19.90 -3.25
N GLY A 4 16.98 19.57 -3.76
CA GLY A 4 17.27 18.24 -4.30
C GLY A 4 17.16 17.12 -3.24
N ARG A 5 17.53 17.39 -1.99
CA ARG A 5 17.39 16.42 -0.89
C ARG A 5 15.94 16.19 -0.52
N PHE A 6 15.13 17.26 -0.54
CA PHE A 6 13.69 17.16 -0.30
C PHE A 6 13.00 16.30 -1.37
N TYR A 7 13.26 16.54 -2.66
CA TYR A 7 12.70 15.70 -3.73
C TYR A 7 13.16 14.25 -3.66
N LEU A 8 14.43 14.00 -3.31
CA LEU A 8 14.95 12.64 -3.10
C LEU A 8 14.23 11.94 -1.94
N SER A 9 14.02 12.62 -0.81
CA SER A 9 13.30 12.07 0.34
C SER A 9 11.85 11.75 -0.02
N VAL A 10 11.16 12.64 -0.74
CA VAL A 10 9.77 12.41 -1.19
C VAL A 10 9.69 11.22 -2.14
N LEU A 11 10.60 11.12 -3.12
CA LEU A 11 10.67 9.96 -4.03
C LEU A 11 10.98 8.66 -3.29
N ALA A 12 11.91 8.70 -2.32
CA ALA A 12 12.25 7.53 -1.52
C ALA A 12 11.07 7.05 -0.67
N LEU A 13 10.38 7.96 0.03
CA LEU A 13 9.21 7.65 0.84
C LEU A 13 8.04 7.14 -0.01
N SER A 14 7.80 7.77 -1.17
CA SER A 14 6.74 7.37 -2.10
C SER A 14 6.98 5.97 -2.67
N SER A 15 8.23 5.66 -3.05
CA SER A 15 8.60 4.34 -3.56
C SER A 15 8.53 3.26 -2.47
N LEU A 16 8.93 3.59 -1.24
CA LEU A 16 8.80 2.69 -0.09
C LEU A 16 7.32 2.38 0.21
N GLY A 17 6.46 3.40 0.23
CA GLY A 17 5.02 3.23 0.43
C GLY A 17 4.37 2.37 -0.66
N SER A 18 4.73 2.60 -1.92
CA SER A 18 4.27 1.79 -3.04
C SER A 18 4.72 0.32 -2.91
N MET A 19 5.98 0.08 -2.55
CA MET A 19 6.50 -1.27 -2.29
C MET A 19 5.74 -1.96 -1.16
N CYS A 20 5.41 -1.26 -0.08
CA CYS A 20 4.61 -1.81 1.03
C CYS A 20 3.23 -2.28 0.54
N VAL A 21 2.52 -1.48 -0.25
CA VAL A 21 1.20 -1.85 -0.80
C VAL A 21 1.33 -3.07 -1.71
N LEU A 22 2.31 -3.09 -2.61
CA LEU A 22 2.55 -4.22 -3.51
C LEU A 22 2.84 -5.51 -2.73
N PHE A 23 3.61 -5.43 -1.65
CA PHE A 23 3.92 -6.59 -0.80
C PHE A 23 2.66 -7.10 -0.09
N THR A 24 1.81 -6.20 0.41
CA THR A 24 0.51 -6.59 1.02
C THR A 24 -0.40 -7.25 -0.02
N VAL A 25 -0.49 -6.70 -1.24
CA VAL A 25 -1.27 -7.30 -2.33
C VAL A 25 -0.73 -8.69 -2.69
N TYR A 26 0.59 -8.82 -2.85
CA TYR A 26 1.23 -10.09 -3.18
C TYR A 26 1.03 -11.14 -2.09
N TRP A 27 1.14 -10.74 -0.81
CA TRP A 27 0.90 -11.62 0.32
C TRP A 27 -0.52 -12.18 0.32
N MET A 28 -1.52 -11.30 0.19
CA MET A 28 -2.92 -11.72 0.16
C MET A 28 -3.24 -12.56 -1.08
N TRP A 29 -2.61 -12.27 -2.22
CA TRP A 29 -2.75 -13.05 -3.45
C TRP A 29 -2.15 -14.45 -3.33
N SER A 30 -0.91 -14.55 -2.85
CA SER A 30 -0.15 -15.81 -2.83
C SER A 30 -0.57 -16.76 -1.70
N TRP A 31 -1.06 -16.24 -0.57
CA TRP A 31 -1.38 -17.06 0.61
C TRP A 31 -2.87 -17.21 0.89
N HIS A 32 -3.71 -16.25 0.48
CA HIS A 32 -5.15 -16.26 0.78
C HIS A 32 -6.04 -16.46 -0.46
N GLY A 33 -5.46 -16.92 -1.58
CA GLY A 33 -6.22 -17.32 -2.77
C GLY A 33 -6.75 -16.16 -3.61
N GLY A 34 -6.28 -14.93 -3.38
CA GLY A 34 -6.63 -13.76 -4.19
C GLY A 34 -7.68 -12.84 -3.55
N PHE A 35 -8.31 -12.03 -4.41
CA PHE A 35 -9.36 -11.08 -4.06
C PHE A 35 -10.65 -11.46 -4.78
N ALA A 36 -11.76 -11.47 -4.05
CA ALA A 36 -13.09 -11.59 -4.62
C ALA A 36 -14.01 -10.56 -3.95
N TRP A 37 -14.88 -9.98 -4.76
CA TRP A 37 -15.93 -9.06 -4.33
C TRP A 37 -17.29 -9.80 -4.31
N ASP A 38 -17.30 -10.99 -3.74
CA ASP A 38 -18.45 -11.91 -3.76
C ASP A 38 -19.11 -12.04 -2.36
N GLY A 39 -18.60 -11.32 -1.35
CA GLY A 39 -19.08 -11.45 0.03
C GLY A 39 -18.52 -12.68 0.77
N SER A 40 -17.74 -13.52 0.09
CA SER A 40 -16.99 -14.63 0.68
C SER A 40 -15.76 -14.14 1.48
N ILE A 41 -15.05 -15.06 2.14
CA ILE A 41 -13.87 -14.78 2.98
C ILE A 41 -12.75 -14.02 2.24
N LEU A 42 -12.71 -14.12 0.90
CA LEU A 42 -11.82 -13.34 0.04
C LEU A 42 -12.12 -11.83 0.02
N THR A 43 -13.32 -11.40 0.41
CA THR A 43 -13.66 -9.97 0.55
C THR A 43 -12.88 -9.35 1.72
N PHE A 44 -12.66 -10.14 2.78
CA PHE A 44 -11.85 -9.73 3.92
C PHE A 44 -10.39 -9.52 3.52
N ASN A 45 -9.89 -10.21 2.49
CA ASN A 45 -8.52 -10.00 2.02
C ASN A 45 -8.28 -8.59 1.47
N CYS A 46 -9.32 -7.93 0.97
CA CYS A 46 -9.25 -6.55 0.47
C CYS A 46 -9.08 -5.53 1.61
N HIS A 47 -9.57 -5.85 2.81
CA HIS A 47 -9.52 -4.97 3.98
C HIS A 47 -8.09 -4.53 4.39
N PRO A 48 -7.11 -5.44 4.61
CA PRO A 48 -5.74 -5.04 4.94
C PRO A 48 -5.03 -4.30 3.81
N VAL A 49 -5.36 -4.60 2.54
CA VAL A 49 -4.80 -3.86 1.38
C VAL A 49 -5.30 -2.42 1.37
N LEU A 50 -6.60 -2.21 1.57
CA LEU A 50 -7.19 -0.88 1.65
C LEU A 50 -6.71 -0.10 2.86
N MET A 51 -6.49 -0.77 4.00
CA MET A 51 -5.96 -0.13 5.21
C MET A 51 -4.51 0.36 4.99
N VAL A 52 -3.63 -0.46 4.41
CA VAL A 52 -2.25 -0.07 4.12
C VAL A 52 -2.18 1.01 3.04
N ALA A 53 -2.95 0.90 1.96
CA ALA A 53 -2.97 1.92 0.92
C ALA A 53 -3.53 3.26 1.42
N GLY A 54 -4.68 3.24 2.12
CA GLY A 54 -5.37 4.45 2.54
C GLY A 54 -4.74 5.14 3.76
N LEU A 55 -4.54 4.40 4.85
CA LEU A 55 -4.12 5.00 6.13
C LEU A 55 -2.60 5.09 6.29
N VAL A 56 -1.82 4.28 5.58
CA VAL A 56 -0.35 4.27 5.74
C VAL A 56 0.36 5.00 4.61
N VAL A 57 -0.13 4.91 3.36
CA VAL A 57 0.52 5.57 2.22
C VAL A 57 -0.14 6.89 1.86
N VAL A 58 -1.46 6.89 1.64
CA VAL A 58 -2.18 8.10 1.18
C VAL A 58 -2.31 9.13 2.29
N TYR A 59 -2.69 8.73 3.51
CA TYR A 59 -2.78 9.64 4.66
C TYR A 59 -1.44 10.32 4.95
N SER A 60 -0.35 9.56 4.99
CA SER A 60 1.01 10.07 5.26
C SER A 60 1.56 11.00 4.18
N ALA A 61 0.98 10.98 2.97
CA ALA A 61 1.39 11.83 1.85
C ALA A 61 0.49 13.06 1.68
N GLY A 62 -0.71 13.04 2.26
CA GLY A 62 -1.69 14.14 2.19
C GLY A 62 -1.59 15.14 3.35
N GLU A 63 -0.96 14.74 4.46
CA GLU A 63 -0.64 15.57 5.62
C GLU A 63 0.81 16.10 5.55
#